data_AF-A0A1V5VRR1-F1
#
_entry.id   AF-A0A1V5VRR1-F1
#
_cell.length_a   1.000
_cell.length_b   1.000
_cell.length_c   1.000
_cell.angle_alpha   90.00
_cell.angle_beta   90.00
_cell.angle_gamma   90.00
#
_symmetry.space_group_name_H-M   'P 1'
#
loop_
_entity.id
_entity.type
_entity.pdbx_description
1 polymer ?
#
loop_
_entity_poly.entity_id
_entity_poly.type
_entity_poly.pdbx_seq_one_letter_code
_entity_poly.pdbx_strand_id
1 'polypeptide(L)'
;MSMKQKEITENLYLQFWRNPIFFKGLLASVSADQWHTFTALAVFINDKGECHPSLSKLKQILGLGSIASVSRRITSLAKARFEGKPLIEISKKKQTNKKGVHVFANNSYLLNQAIVTIFAPHASNPVCREQQTSSWDEFKTKLIDSGVIREKRDDDKLTRRSF
;
A
#
# COMPACT_ATOMS: atom_id res chain seq x y z
N MET A 1 38.57 7.50 -5.42
CA MET A 1 37.58 6.98 -4.46
C MET A 1 36.74 5.92 -5.17
N SER A 2 36.91 4.65 -4.82
CA SER A 2 36.16 3.55 -5.44
C SER A 2 34.69 3.68 -5.06
N MET A 3 33.81 3.93 -6.02
CA MET A 3 32.37 3.84 -5.80
C MET A 3 32.04 2.37 -5.51
N LYS A 4 31.76 2.05 -4.23
CA LYS A 4 31.20 0.74 -3.88
C LYS A 4 29.89 0.58 -4.65
N GLN A 5 29.85 -0.33 -5.62
CA GLN A 5 28.60 -0.76 -6.23
C GLN A 5 27.70 -1.29 -5.12
N LYS A 6 26.55 -0.65 -4.95
CA LYS A 6 25.54 -1.02 -3.96
C LYS A 6 24.94 -2.36 -4.39
N GLU A 7 25.04 -3.39 -3.55
CA GLU A 7 24.46 -4.70 -3.83
C GLU A 7 22.96 -4.58 -4.16
N ILE A 8 22.53 -5.29 -5.21
CA ILE A 8 21.13 -5.33 -5.62
C ILE A 8 20.40 -6.24 -4.62
N THR A 9 19.74 -5.65 -3.63
CA THR A 9 18.92 -6.36 -2.66
C THR A 9 17.46 -6.39 -3.10
N GLU A 10 16.73 -7.47 -2.81
CA GLU A 10 15.26 -7.57 -2.99
C GLU A 10 14.47 -6.65 -2.03
N ASN A 11 15.17 -6.00 -1.09
CA ASN A 11 14.58 -5.14 -0.08
C ASN A 11 14.21 -3.77 -0.65
N LEU A 12 12.96 -3.37 -0.44
CA LEU A 12 12.53 -1.99 -0.63
C LEU A 12 12.92 -1.15 0.58
N TYR A 13 13.82 -0.19 0.39
CA TYR A 13 14.16 0.79 1.42
C TYR A 13 13.30 2.04 1.24
N LEU A 14 12.55 2.39 2.28
CA LEU A 14 11.77 3.63 2.33
C LEU A 14 12.56 4.73 3.03
N GLN A 15 12.60 5.91 2.42
CA GLN A 15 13.15 7.11 3.01
C GLN A 15 12.01 7.98 3.52
N PHE A 16 11.97 8.24 4.83
CA PHE A 16 11.09 9.23 5.42
C PHE A 16 11.86 10.51 5.70
N TRP A 17 11.30 11.64 5.28
CA TRP A 17 11.92 12.94 5.57
C TRP A 17 11.75 13.29 7.04
N ARG A 18 12.86 13.57 7.73
CA ARG A 18 12.87 13.90 9.16
C ARG A 18 12.11 15.19 9.45
N ASN A 19 12.23 16.21 8.61
CA ASN A 19 11.67 17.53 8.87
C ASN A 19 10.12 17.51 9.00
N PRO A 20 9.34 16.92 8.07
CA PRO A 20 7.91 16.71 8.23
C PRO A 20 7.50 16.07 9.56
N ILE A 21 8.20 15.03 9.97
CA ILE A 21 7.87 14.27 11.17
C ILE A 21 8.26 15.02 12.45
N PHE A 22 9.51 15.48 12.53
CA PHE A 22 10.12 15.97 13.75
C PHE A 22 9.83 17.45 14.03
N PHE A 23 10.02 18.32 13.03
CA PHE A 23 9.86 19.77 13.23
C PHE A 23 8.47 20.27 12.88
N LYS A 24 7.82 19.65 11.87
CA LYS A 24 6.50 20.07 11.39
C LYS A 24 5.35 19.25 11.97
N GLY A 25 5.64 18.33 12.89
CA GLY A 25 4.64 17.63 13.69
C GLY A 25 3.66 16.76 12.89
N LEU A 26 4.06 16.21 11.74
CA LEU A 26 3.18 15.40 10.88
C LEU A 26 2.47 14.28 11.66
N LEU A 27 3.19 13.58 12.54
CA LEU A 27 2.61 12.48 13.32
C LEU A 27 1.63 12.95 14.39
N ALA A 28 1.71 14.21 14.82
CA ALA A 28 0.74 14.82 15.71
C ALA A 28 -0.54 15.27 14.97
N SER A 29 -0.44 15.55 13.66
CA SER A 29 -1.57 15.99 12.84
C SER A 29 -2.37 14.86 12.19
N VAL A 30 -1.91 13.61 12.31
CA VAL A 30 -2.58 12.43 11.73
C VAL A 30 -2.86 11.39 12.81
N SER A 31 -3.90 10.58 12.62
CA SER A 31 -4.18 9.48 13.55
C SER A 31 -3.20 8.31 13.34
N ALA A 32 -3.04 7.49 14.38
CA ALA A 32 -2.26 6.26 14.30
C ALA A 32 -2.72 5.34 13.15
N ASP A 33 -4.03 5.25 12.93
CA ASP A 33 -4.60 4.48 11.82
C ASP A 33 -4.28 5.07 10.45
N GLN A 34 -4.25 6.40 10.32
CA GLN A 34 -3.85 7.07 9.09
C GLN A 34 -2.36 6.81 8.80
N TRP A 35 -1.48 6.95 9.79
CA TRP A 35 -0.05 6.67 9.64
C TRP A 35 0.22 5.20 9.31
N HIS A 36 -0.45 4.28 10.00
CA HIS A 36 -0.37 2.84 9.71
C HIS A 36 -0.83 2.52 8.28
N THR A 37 -1.91 3.16 7.81
CA THR A 37 -2.40 2.97 6.44
C THR A 37 -1.45 3.57 5.41
N PHE A 38 -0.86 4.73 5.71
CA PHE A 38 0.09 5.42 4.85
C PHE A 38 1.37 4.58 4.64
N THR A 39 1.92 4.04 5.73
CA THR A 39 3.10 3.18 5.69
C THR A 39 2.82 1.85 4.98
N ALA A 40 1.63 1.26 5.13
CA ALA A 40 1.23 0.08 4.38
C ALA A 40 1.14 0.31 2.85
N LEU A 41 0.70 1.51 2.43
CA LEU A 41 0.76 1.90 1.01
C LEU A 41 2.19 2.15 0.55
N ALA A 42 3.02 2.74 1.40
CA ALA A 42 4.41 3.09 1.09
C ALA A 42 5.24 1.87 0.65
N VAL A 43 4.93 0.67 1.15
CA VAL A 43 5.60 -0.59 0.75
C VAL A 43 5.41 -0.94 -0.75
N PHE A 44 4.44 -0.32 -1.43
CA PHE A 44 4.16 -0.59 -2.84
C PHE A 44 4.54 0.54 -3.79
N ILE A 45 5.15 1.62 -3.28
CA ILE A 45 5.45 2.79 -4.12
C ILE A 45 6.51 2.46 -5.15
N ASN A 46 6.39 3.07 -6.32
CA ASN A 46 7.47 3.21 -7.28
C ASN A 46 8.27 4.50 -7.01
N ASP A 47 9.26 4.76 -7.87
CA ASP A 47 10.09 5.96 -7.89
C ASP A 47 9.28 7.27 -8.02
N LYS A 48 8.10 7.20 -8.64
CA LYS A 48 7.15 8.32 -8.78
C LYS A 48 6.18 8.47 -7.60
N GLY A 49 6.29 7.64 -6.56
CA GLY A 49 5.38 7.66 -5.42
C GLY A 49 4.00 7.06 -5.71
N GLU A 50 3.82 6.41 -6.85
CA GLU A 50 2.58 5.76 -7.25
C GLU A 50 2.56 4.31 -6.77
N CYS A 51 1.38 3.82 -6.37
CA CYS A 51 1.17 2.41 -6.07
C CYS A 51 -0.24 1.94 -6.41
N HIS A 52 -0.41 0.63 -6.61
CA HIS A 52 -1.68 0.01 -7.02
C HIS A 52 -2.04 -1.29 -6.26
N PRO A 53 -1.85 -1.38 -4.93
CA PRO A 53 -2.23 -2.58 -4.20
C PRO A 53 -3.75 -2.79 -4.21
N SER A 54 -4.18 -4.05 -4.26
CA SER A 54 -5.60 -4.37 -4.10
C SER A 54 -6.05 -4.16 -2.65
N LEU A 55 -7.34 -3.90 -2.43
CA LEU A 55 -7.88 -3.74 -1.07
C LEU A 55 -7.72 -5.02 -0.24
N SER A 56 -7.77 -6.19 -0.87
CA SER A 56 -7.53 -7.48 -0.19
C SER A 56 -6.08 -7.62 0.27
N LYS A 57 -5.11 -7.13 -0.51
CA LYS A 57 -3.69 -7.12 -0.11
C LYS A 57 -3.47 -6.18 1.07
N LEU A 58 -4.06 -4.97 1.01
CA LEU A 58 -3.99 -4.02 2.12
C LEU A 58 -4.70 -4.55 3.37
N LYS A 59 -5.82 -5.26 3.24
CA LYS A 59 -6.51 -5.92 4.36
C LYS A 59 -5.55 -6.83 5.13
N GLN A 60 -4.81 -7.65 4.40
CA GLN A 60 -3.86 -8.61 4.98
C GLN A 60 -2.70 -7.90 5.67
N ILE A 61 -2.07 -6.93 5.00
CA ILE A 61 -0.92 -6.19 5.55
C ILE A 61 -1.31 -5.37 6.78
N LEU A 62 -2.50 -4.77 6.77
CA LEU A 62 -3.01 -3.99 7.90
C LEU A 62 -3.59 -4.86 9.02
N GLY A 63 -3.68 -6.18 8.85
CA GLY A 63 -4.27 -7.10 9.83
C GLY A 63 -5.76 -6.85 10.10
N LEU A 64 -6.52 -6.40 9.09
CA LEU A 64 -7.92 -6.00 9.28
C LEU A 64 -8.89 -7.13 8.95
N GLY A 65 -10.00 -7.17 9.70
CA GLY A 65 -11.03 -8.20 9.50
C GLY A 65 -11.81 -8.08 8.18
N SER A 66 -11.92 -6.88 7.59
CA SER A 66 -12.77 -6.66 6.41
C SER A 66 -12.19 -5.69 5.39
N ILE A 67 -12.56 -5.87 4.11
CA ILE A 67 -12.24 -4.93 3.01
C ILE A 67 -12.90 -3.56 3.26
N ALA A 68 -14.10 -3.54 3.87
CA ALA A 68 -14.79 -2.31 4.22
C ALA A 68 -13.97 -1.46 5.22
N SER A 69 -13.33 -2.09 6.20
CA SER A 69 -12.42 -1.41 7.13
C SER A 69 -11.23 -0.77 6.42
N VAL A 70 -10.65 -1.45 5.43
CA VAL A 70 -9.58 -0.90 4.59
C VAL A 70 -10.07 0.32 3.82
N SER A 71 -11.22 0.21 3.15
CA SER A 71 -11.80 1.31 2.37
C SER A 71 -12.07 2.54 3.24
N ARG A 72 -12.58 2.35 4.46
CA ARG A 72 -12.79 3.43 5.44
C ARG A 72 -11.47 4.10 5.85
N ARG A 73 -10.42 3.32 6.13
CA ARG A 73 -9.09 3.85 6.46
C ARG A 73 -8.47 4.64 5.32
N ILE A 74 -8.54 4.11 4.09
CA ILE A 74 -8.05 4.81 2.89
C ILE A 74 -8.81 6.13 2.68
N THR A 75 -10.13 6.12 2.84
CA THR A 75 -10.94 7.34 2.71
C THR A 75 -10.60 8.36 3.80
N SER A 76 -10.33 7.91 5.02
CA SER A 76 -9.86 8.76 6.12
C SER A 76 -8.47 9.35 5.81
N LEU A 77 -7.54 8.53 5.33
CA LEU A 77 -6.19 8.95 4.95
C LEU A 77 -6.20 9.97 3.79
N ALA A 78 -7.06 9.78 2.79
CA ALA A 78 -7.21 10.72 1.69
C ALA A 78 -7.74 12.10 2.10
N LYS A 79 -8.32 12.23 3.30
CA LYS A 79 -8.71 13.53 3.89
C LYS A 79 -7.59 14.16 4.72
N ALA A 80 -6.60 13.38 5.16
CA ALA A 80 -5.47 13.90 5.91
C ALA A 80 -4.65 14.86 5.03
N ARG A 81 -4.13 15.92 5.65
CA ARG A 81 -3.34 16.95 4.99
C ARG A 81 -2.05 17.19 5.77
N PHE A 82 -0.98 17.49 5.05
CA PHE A 82 0.27 17.99 5.58
C PHE A 82 0.64 19.25 4.81
N GLU A 83 0.78 20.37 5.52
CA GLU A 83 1.04 21.69 4.92
C GLU A 83 0.05 22.03 3.78
N GLY A 84 -1.24 21.75 4.00
CA GLY A 84 -2.30 21.98 3.02
C GLY A 84 -2.37 20.98 1.86
N LYS A 85 -1.38 20.08 1.71
CA LYS A 85 -1.35 19.05 0.65
C LYS A 85 -1.87 17.70 1.15
N PRO A 86 -2.57 16.91 0.31
CA PRO A 86 -2.98 15.56 0.66
C PRO A 86 -1.78 14.67 1.03
N LEU A 87 -1.98 13.74 1.97
CA LEU A 87 -1.02 12.66 2.20
C LEU A 87 -1.04 11.67 1.04
N ILE A 88 -2.23 11.36 0.54
CA ILE A 88 -2.45 10.52 -0.65
C ILE A 88 -3.51 11.12 -1.58
N GLU A 89 -3.36 10.85 -2.86
CA GLU A 89 -4.41 11.05 -3.86
C GLU A 89 -4.89 9.69 -4.38
N ILE A 90 -6.18 9.59 -4.72
CA ILE A 90 -6.80 8.34 -5.20
C ILE A 90 -7.32 8.56 -6.62
N SER A 91 -6.88 7.72 -7.54
CA SER A 91 -7.39 7.67 -8.92
C SER A 91 -8.11 6.34 -9.15
N LYS A 92 -9.35 6.40 -9.64
CA LYS A 92 -10.16 5.21 -9.99
C LYS A 92 -10.33 5.15 -11.49
N LYS A 93 -9.80 4.12 -12.14
CA LYS A 93 -9.95 3.92 -13.59
C LYS A 93 -11.03 2.87 -13.86
N LYS A 94 -11.84 3.11 -14.91
CA LYS A 94 -12.71 2.10 -15.51
C LYS A 94 -11.91 1.40 -16.60
N GLN A 95 -12.00 0.08 -16.67
CA GLN A 95 -11.41 -0.73 -17.72
C GLN A 95 -12.52 -1.50 -18.43
N THR A 96 -12.39 -1.69 -19.73
CA THR A 96 -13.33 -2.53 -20.49
C THR A 96 -12.73 -3.92 -20.61
N ASN A 97 -13.45 -4.94 -20.15
CA ASN A 97 -13.02 -6.32 -20.31
C ASN A 97 -13.12 -6.73 -21.80
N LYS A 98 -12.46 -7.82 -22.19
CA LYS A 98 -12.51 -8.43 -23.54
C LYS A 98 -13.94 -8.68 -24.05
N LYS A 99 -14.92 -8.74 -23.14
CA LYS A 99 -16.35 -8.90 -23.41
C LYS A 99 -17.12 -7.58 -23.56
N GLY A 100 -16.44 -6.43 -23.64
CA GLY A 100 -17.08 -5.11 -23.75
C GLY A 100 -17.69 -4.55 -22.46
N VAL A 101 -17.62 -5.30 -21.35
CA VAL A 101 -18.20 -4.89 -20.06
C VAL A 101 -17.23 -3.98 -19.30
N HIS A 102 -17.71 -2.85 -18.78
CA HIS A 102 -16.94 -1.99 -17.90
C HIS A 102 -16.76 -2.64 -16.52
N VAL A 103 -15.50 -2.82 -16.13
CA VAL A 103 -15.07 -3.30 -14.82
C VAL A 103 -14.22 -2.21 -14.17
N PHE A 104 -14.28 -2.08 -12.86
CA PHE A 104 -13.37 -1.18 -12.16
C PHE A 104 -11.96 -1.77 -12.12
N ALA A 105 -10.96 -0.96 -12.45
CA ALA A 105 -9.57 -1.31 -12.19
C ALA A 105 -9.26 -1.16 -10.70
N ASN A 106 -8.12 -1.72 -10.28
CA ASN A 106 -7.58 -1.42 -8.95
C ASN A 106 -7.42 0.10 -8.82
N ASN A 107 -7.68 0.59 -7.61
CA ASN A 107 -7.40 1.99 -7.29
C ASN A 107 -5.89 2.24 -7.43
N SER A 108 -5.56 3.41 -7.98
CA SER A 108 -4.21 3.94 -7.99
C SER A 108 -4.08 4.96 -6.88
N TYR A 109 -2.95 4.95 -6.19
CA TYR A 109 -2.64 5.89 -5.11
C TYR A 109 -1.35 6.61 -5.43
N LEU A 110 -1.33 7.92 -5.21
CA LEU A 110 -0.12 8.75 -5.27
C LEU A 110 0.20 9.23 -3.86
N LEU A 111 1.38 8.89 -3.34
CA LEU A 111 1.83 9.31 -2.02
C LEU A 111 2.60 10.62 -2.12
N ASN A 112 2.45 11.46 -1.10
CA ASN A 112 3.16 12.72 -1.00
C ASN A 112 4.66 12.49 -0.79
N GLN A 113 5.45 12.75 -1.83
CA GLN A 113 6.89 12.55 -1.85
C GLN A 113 7.69 13.50 -0.94
N ALA A 114 7.07 14.58 -0.46
CA ALA A 114 7.69 15.41 0.58
C ALA A 114 7.70 14.71 1.95
N ILE A 115 7.01 13.58 2.10
CA ILE A 115 6.98 12.75 3.32
C ILE A 115 7.79 11.47 3.13
N VAL A 116 7.56 10.72 2.04
CA VAL A 116 8.19 9.41 1.81
C VAL A 116 8.59 9.20 0.35
N THR A 117 9.77 8.60 0.14
CA THR A 117 10.28 8.18 -1.17
C THR A 117 11.03 6.84 -1.06
N ILE A 118 11.51 6.29 -2.17
CA ILE A 118 12.40 5.12 -2.16
C ILE A 118 13.84 5.58 -1.94
N PHE A 119 14.55 4.95 -1.00
CA PHE A 119 15.96 5.19 -0.72
C PHE A 119 16.83 4.47 -1.77
N ALA A 120 17.10 5.19 -2.88
CA ALA A 120 17.78 4.74 -4.12
C ALA A 120 16.85 4.04 -5.13
N PRO A 121 17.10 4.18 -6.45
CA PRO A 121 16.29 3.52 -7.47
C PRO A 121 16.38 2.00 -7.31
N HIS A 122 15.34 1.40 -6.77
CA HIS A 122 15.13 -0.04 -6.84
C HIS A 122 14.80 -0.38 -8.29
N ALA A 123 15.35 -1.45 -8.84
CA ALA A 123 14.93 -1.93 -10.15
C ALA A 123 13.44 -2.24 -10.06
N SER A 124 12.60 -1.38 -10.62
CA SER A 124 11.16 -1.60 -10.80
C SER A 124 10.96 -2.63 -11.91
N ASN A 125 11.63 -3.79 -11.81
CA ASN A 125 11.58 -4.83 -12.81
C ASN A 125 10.30 -5.65 -12.61
N PRO A 126 9.40 -5.77 -13.60
CA PRO A 126 8.14 -6.51 -13.47
C PRO A 126 8.30 -7.96 -12.97
N VAL A 127 9.47 -8.57 -13.20
CA VAL A 127 9.84 -9.92 -12.71
C VAL A 127 9.80 -10.02 -11.17
N CYS A 128 10.14 -8.94 -10.46
CA CYS A 128 10.15 -8.93 -9.00
C CYS A 128 8.73 -8.91 -8.38
N ARG A 129 7.72 -8.42 -9.11
CA ARG A 129 6.32 -8.42 -8.64
C ARG A 129 5.75 -9.84 -8.51
N GLU A 130 6.10 -10.75 -9.42
CA GLU A 130 5.61 -12.14 -9.41
C GLU A 130 6.31 -12.98 -8.34
N GLN A 131 7.62 -12.77 -8.13
CA GLN A 131 8.38 -13.44 -7.06
C GLN A 131 7.97 -12.98 -5.66
N GLN A 132 7.64 -11.69 -5.49
CA GLN A 132 7.07 -11.20 -4.24
C GLN A 132 5.74 -11.91 -3.92
N THR A 133 4.86 -12.15 -4.89
CA THR A 133 3.59 -12.85 -4.65
C THR A 133 3.76 -14.25 -4.05
N SER A 134 4.78 -15.01 -4.48
CA SER A 134 5.07 -16.34 -3.94
C SER A 134 5.58 -16.28 -2.50
N SER A 135 6.51 -15.37 -2.20
CA SER A 135 6.99 -15.12 -0.83
C SER A 135 5.87 -14.63 0.11
N TRP A 136 4.92 -13.85 -0.43
CA TRP A 136 3.74 -13.40 0.28
C TRP A 136 2.77 -14.53 0.65
N ASP A 137 2.66 -15.58 -0.16
CA ASP A 137 1.78 -16.71 0.16
C ASP A 137 2.37 -17.56 1.29
N GLU A 138 3.69 -17.75 1.32
CA GLU A 138 4.38 -18.41 2.45
C GLU A 138 4.26 -17.60 3.75
N PHE A 139 4.40 -16.28 3.68
CA PHE A 139 4.22 -15.40 4.85
C PHE A 139 2.79 -15.44 5.39
N LYS A 140 1.78 -15.50 4.51
CA LYS A 140 0.37 -15.66 4.94
C LYS A 140 0.16 -16.97 5.70
N THR A 141 0.72 -18.08 5.22
CA THR A 141 0.63 -19.37 5.90
C THR A 141 1.20 -19.27 7.32
N LYS A 142 2.37 -18.66 7.49
CA LYS A 142 2.96 -18.42 8.83
C LYS A 142 2.11 -17.51 9.73
N LEU A 143 1.44 -16.49 9.17
CA LEU A 143 0.54 -15.62 9.94
C LEU A 143 -0.77 -16.31 10.35
N ILE A 144 -1.23 -17.26 9.55
CA ILE A 144 -2.38 -18.11 9.88
C ILE A 144 -1.99 -19.11 10.98
N ASP A 145 -0.84 -19.80 10.81
CA ASP A 145 -0.33 -20.79 11.76
C ASP A 145 -0.01 -20.20 13.14
N SER A 146 0.42 -18.93 13.19
CA SER A 146 0.68 -18.20 14.45
C SER A 146 -0.58 -17.65 15.12
N GLY A 147 -1.78 -17.86 14.55
CA GLY A 147 -3.05 -17.40 15.10
C GLY A 147 -3.26 -15.88 15.02
N VAL A 148 -2.34 -15.13 14.40
CA VAL A 148 -2.43 -13.66 14.20
C VAL A 148 -3.54 -13.32 13.21
N ILE A 149 -3.76 -14.17 12.21
CA ILE A 149 -4.84 -14.04 11.23
C ILE A 149 -5.72 -15.29 11.29
N ARG A 150 -7.02 -15.14 11.53
CA ARG A 150 -7.97 -16.26 11.46
C ARG A 150 -8.19 -16.70 10.02
N GLU A 151 -7.99 -17.99 9.76
CA GLU A 151 -8.22 -18.64 8.48
C GLU A 151 -9.70 -18.47 8.06
N LYS A 152 -9.96 -17.72 6.98
CA LYS A 152 -11.27 -17.48 6.34
C LYS A 152 -12.47 -17.29 7.29
N ARG A 153 -12.94 -16.04 7.42
CA ARG A 153 -14.39 -15.82 7.56
C ARG A 153 -15.04 -16.00 6.19
N ASP A 154 -16.10 -16.80 6.12
CA ASP A 154 -16.92 -17.11 4.93
C ASP A 154 -17.55 -15.89 4.22
N ASP A 155 -17.23 -14.67 4.64
CA ASP A 155 -17.78 -13.41 4.14
C ASP A 155 -17.49 -13.15 2.64
N ASP A 156 -16.47 -13.80 2.06
CA ASP A 156 -16.11 -13.66 0.63
C ASP A 156 -17.12 -14.32 -0.34
N LYS A 157 -18.08 -15.12 0.16
CA LYS A 157 -19.21 -15.61 -0.65
C LYS A 157 -20.34 -14.57 -0.78
N LEU A 158 -20.40 -13.59 0.13
CA LEU A 158 -21.48 -12.60 0.16
C LEU A 158 -21.20 -11.37 -0.73
N THR A 159 -19.95 -11.05 -1.03
CA THR A 159 -19.58 -9.91 -1.90
C THR A 159 -19.69 -10.20 -3.40
N ARG A 160 -20.09 -11.42 -3.81
CA ARG A 160 -20.48 -11.76 -5.19
C ARG A 160 -21.99 -11.69 -5.45
N ARG A 161 -22.82 -11.38 -4.46
CA ARG A 161 -24.26 -11.18 -4.67
C ARG A 161 -24.62 -9.70 -4.51
N SER A 162 -25.10 -9.15 -5.63
CA SER A 162 -25.86 -7.91 -5.75
C SER A 162 -25.10 -6.63 -5.45
N PHE A 163 -24.58 -5.97 -6.50
CA PHE A 163 -24.92 -4.61 -6.95
C PHE A 163 -24.04 -4.24 -8.15
#